data_AF-A0A7J2J7X2-F1
#
_entry.id   AF-A0A7J2J7X2-F1
#
_cell.length_a   1.000
_cell.length_b   1.000
_cell.length_c   1.000
_cell.angle_alpha   90.00
_cell.angle_beta   90.00
_cell.angle_gamma   90.00
#
_symmetry.space_group_name_H-M   'P 1'
#
loop_
_entity.id
_entity.type
_entity.pdbx_description
1 polymer ?
#
loop_
_entity_poly.entity_id
_entity_poly.type
_entity_poly.pdbx_seq_one_letter_code
_entity_poly.pdbx_strand_id
1 'polypeptide(L)'
;GVEKIWDPSKVVIVLDHQAPPTTIEMARDHAMLRKFVSKHKIPNFYDVHQGICHEVLPEGGFALPGRLVVGADSHTCTYGALGCFATGVGSTDMAAVLATGKLWFRVPESMLFRLHGKLSDRVAPKDLILHIIGDVSADGATYRAVEFAGDGIKNISVAGRMTMCNMGVEMGAKTAMVPPDELTREYLKGRTEVKYEEVYSDPGAEYVDERAYDLSGIEPQVACPHRVDRVRPVREVQGVEVDQAFLGSCTNGRLEDLVEAARILKGKKVAKRVRMIVSPASREVQLEALRSGVLQILVEAGAVVESPSCAACMGCHIGVLGPGEVSISASNRNFKGRQGSPEGEVYLGSPATVAASALRGEITDPRDV
;
A
#
# COMPACT_ATOMS: atom_id res chain seq x y z
N GLY A 1 2.41 14.15 31.76
CA GLY A 1 3.71 14.45 32.41
C GLY A 1 4.71 15.08 31.46
N VAL A 2 4.78 14.65 30.19
CA VAL A 2 5.68 15.24 29.19
C VAL A 2 4.98 16.41 28.50
N GLU A 3 5.54 17.63 28.62
CA GLU A 3 4.94 18.85 28.09
C GLU A 3 5.39 19.21 26.67
N LYS A 4 6.54 18.68 26.23
CA LYS A 4 7.16 18.99 24.93
C LYS A 4 7.53 17.69 24.22
N ILE A 5 7.33 17.67 22.91
CA ILE A 5 7.87 16.62 22.04
C ILE A 5 9.37 16.88 21.82
N TRP A 6 10.14 15.82 21.61
CA TRP A 6 11.60 15.90 21.53
C TRP A 6 12.11 16.76 20.36
N ASP A 7 11.51 16.61 19.18
CA ASP A 7 11.84 17.34 17.96
C ASP A 7 10.61 17.41 17.03
N PRO A 8 9.86 18.54 17.00
CA PRO A 8 8.71 18.70 16.12
C PRO A 8 9.02 18.54 14.63
N SER A 9 10.24 18.84 14.18
CA SER A 9 10.62 18.78 12.76
C SER A 9 10.72 17.35 12.22
N LYS A 10 10.83 16.37 13.11
CA LYS A 10 10.90 14.93 12.80
C LYS A 10 9.59 14.19 13.02
N VAL A 11 8.52 14.93 13.33
CA VAL A 11 7.18 14.36 13.50
C VAL A 11 6.36 14.72 12.27
N VAL A 12 5.71 13.72 11.69
CA VAL A 12 4.75 13.87 10.59
C VAL A 12 3.40 13.37 11.07
N ILE A 13 2.35 14.18 10.91
CA ILE A 13 0.98 13.81 11.26
C ILE A 13 0.13 13.91 10.00
N VAL A 14 -0.60 12.84 9.69
CA VAL A 14 -1.47 12.73 8.52
C VAL A 14 -2.87 12.32 8.95
N LEU A 15 -3.91 12.93 8.39
CA LEU A 15 -5.31 12.53 8.58
C LEU A 15 -5.84 11.86 7.31
N ASP A 16 -5.95 10.54 7.30
CA ASP A 16 -6.22 9.76 6.07
C ASP A 16 -7.21 8.59 6.21
N HIS A 17 -7.38 8.04 7.42
CA HIS A 17 -8.19 6.82 7.63
C HIS A 17 -9.70 7.06 7.45
N GLN A 18 -10.19 8.19 7.95
CA GLN A 18 -11.57 8.67 7.78
C GLN A 18 -11.50 10.14 7.38
N ALA A 19 -11.14 10.38 6.12
CA ALA A 19 -10.87 11.70 5.59
C ALA A 19 -11.79 11.97 4.39
N PRO A 20 -12.81 12.84 4.52
CA PRO A 20 -13.27 13.55 5.73
C PRO A 20 -13.87 12.63 6.82
N PRO A 21 -14.03 13.10 8.07
CA PRO A 21 -14.52 12.27 9.18
C PRO A 21 -15.97 11.80 8.93
N THR A 22 -16.25 10.52 9.20
CA THR A 22 -17.59 9.91 9.02
C THR A 22 -18.46 9.94 10.26
N THR A 23 -17.88 10.25 11.42
CA THR A 23 -18.59 10.30 12.70
C THR A 23 -18.24 11.56 13.48
N ILE A 24 -19.11 11.94 14.43
CA ILE A 24 -18.85 13.07 15.34
C ILE A 24 -17.62 12.82 16.20
N GLU A 25 -17.39 11.57 16.61
CA GLU A 25 -16.20 11.17 17.38
C GLU A 25 -14.92 11.41 16.58
N MET A 26 -14.87 10.94 15.33
CA MET A 26 -13.72 11.19 14.46
C MET A 26 -13.50 12.67 14.17
N ALA A 27 -14.57 13.45 14.01
CA ALA A 27 -14.46 14.89 13.86
C ALA A 27 -13.85 15.57 15.10
N ARG A 28 -14.13 15.07 16.31
CA ARG A 28 -13.50 15.54 17.55
C ARG A 28 -12.02 15.15 17.61
N ASP A 29 -11.67 13.94 17.18
CA ASP A 29 -10.27 13.47 17.14
C ASP A 29 -9.44 14.29 16.14
N HIS A 30 -9.99 14.57 14.95
CA HIS A 30 -9.36 15.46 13.97
C HIS A 30 -9.14 16.87 14.56
N ALA A 31 -10.13 17.43 15.26
CA ALA A 31 -10.00 18.72 15.93
C ALA A 31 -8.95 18.69 17.06
N MET A 32 -8.86 17.58 17.81
CA MET A 32 -7.85 17.36 18.85
C MET A 32 -6.45 17.32 18.25
N LEU A 33 -6.25 16.58 17.16
CA LEU A 33 -4.96 16.47 16.46
C LEU A 33 -4.52 17.82 15.89
N ARG A 34 -5.42 18.61 15.30
CA ARG A 34 -5.12 19.98 14.85
C ARG A 34 -4.67 20.89 16.01
N LYS A 35 -5.30 20.77 17.18
CA LYS A 35 -4.87 21.50 18.40
C LYS A 35 -3.51 21.02 18.88
N PHE A 36 -3.24 19.72 18.84
CA PHE A 36 -1.95 19.14 19.20
C PHE A 36 -0.82 19.65 18.29
N VAL A 37 -1.03 19.62 16.97
CA VAL A 37 -0.12 20.17 15.96
C VAL A 37 0.19 21.64 16.24
N SER A 38 -0.84 22.46 16.48
CA SER A 38 -0.68 23.88 16.78
C SER A 38 0.09 24.12 18.08
N LYS A 39 -0.26 23.41 19.16
CA LYS A 39 0.40 23.50 20.47
C LYS A 39 1.89 23.18 20.39
N HIS A 40 2.25 22.13 19.65
CA HIS A 40 3.64 21.65 19.55
C HIS A 40 4.41 22.22 18.35
N LYS A 41 3.78 23.10 17.55
CA LYS A 41 4.36 23.72 16.35
C LYS A 41 4.95 22.68 15.39
N ILE A 42 4.22 21.60 15.15
CA ILE A 42 4.64 20.54 14.22
C ILE A 42 4.48 21.07 12.79
N PRO A 43 5.58 21.22 12.02
CA PRO A 43 5.51 21.81 10.68
C PRO A 43 4.93 20.83 9.65
N ASN A 44 5.09 19.52 9.86
CA ASN A 44 4.73 18.49 8.90
C ASN A 44 3.33 17.91 9.23
N PHE A 45 2.30 18.73 9.05
CA PHE A 45 0.91 18.31 9.22
C PHE A 45 0.17 18.26 7.88
N TYR A 46 -0.40 17.10 7.60
CA TYR A 46 -1.11 16.81 6.35
C TYR A 46 -2.58 16.50 6.69
N ASP A 47 -3.46 17.43 6.33
CA ASP A 47 -4.89 17.35 6.63
C ASP A 47 -5.63 16.42 5.66
N VAL A 48 -6.95 16.25 5.87
CA VAL A 48 -7.87 15.30 5.20
C VAL A 48 -7.90 15.30 3.66
N HIS A 49 -7.22 16.23 3.01
CA HIS A 49 -7.19 16.36 1.55
C HIS A 49 -5.83 15.98 0.94
N GLN A 50 -4.88 15.50 1.76
CA GLN A 50 -3.49 15.29 1.33
C GLN A 50 -3.25 13.88 0.79
N GLY A 51 -3.79 12.85 1.43
CA GLY A 51 -3.57 11.46 1.01
C GLY A 51 -3.27 10.51 2.14
N ILE A 52 -3.04 9.26 1.77
CA ILE A 52 -2.70 8.16 2.66
C ILE A 52 -1.31 8.37 3.23
N CYS A 53 -1.13 8.16 4.53
CA CYS A 53 0.14 8.40 5.23
C CYS A 53 1.34 7.69 4.59
N HIS A 54 1.13 6.50 4.03
CA HIS A 54 2.19 5.74 3.35
C HIS A 54 2.53 6.24 1.95
N GLU A 55 1.73 7.13 1.37
CA GLU A 55 2.04 7.86 0.15
C GLU A 55 2.63 9.25 0.46
N VAL A 56 2.00 9.97 1.38
CA VAL A 56 2.36 11.33 1.76
C VAL A 56 3.78 11.42 2.34
N LEU A 57 4.22 10.44 3.14
CA LEU A 57 5.57 10.50 3.73
C LEU A 57 6.69 10.45 2.67
N PRO A 58 6.66 9.48 1.73
CA PRO A 58 7.57 9.43 0.58
C PRO A 58 7.50 10.64 -0.34
N GLU A 59 6.28 11.07 -0.70
CA GLU A 59 6.09 12.26 -1.55
C GLU A 59 6.68 13.52 -0.92
N GLY A 60 6.53 13.66 0.40
CA GLY A 60 7.09 14.75 1.20
C GLY A 60 8.58 14.61 1.55
N GLY A 61 9.26 13.57 1.05
CA GLY A 61 10.70 13.41 1.24
C GLY A 61 11.13 13.04 2.67
N PHE A 62 10.25 12.39 3.44
CA PHE A 62 10.54 11.97 4.83
C PHE A 62 11.09 10.54 4.93
N ALA A 63 10.79 9.69 3.95
CA ALA A 63 11.33 8.33 3.84
C ALA A 63 12.58 8.36 2.96
N LEU A 64 13.77 8.29 3.58
CA LEU A 64 15.06 8.42 2.88
C LEU A 64 15.97 7.21 3.17
N PRO A 65 16.80 6.78 2.20
CA PRO A 65 17.74 5.68 2.39
C PRO A 65 18.57 5.80 3.67
N GLY A 66 18.78 4.66 4.35
CA GLY A 66 19.56 4.58 5.59
C GLY A 66 18.88 5.18 6.82
N ARG A 67 17.65 5.70 6.71
CA ARG A 67 16.89 6.21 7.86
C ARG A 67 16.10 5.12 8.56
N LEU A 68 15.91 5.32 9.86
CA LEU A 68 14.94 4.62 10.68
C LEU A 68 13.63 5.41 10.70
N VAL A 69 12.53 4.79 10.27
CA VAL A 69 11.18 5.37 10.32
C VAL A 69 10.27 4.51 11.20
N VAL A 70 9.57 5.15 12.12
CA VAL A 70 8.56 4.51 12.98
C VAL A 70 7.22 5.17 12.73
N GLY A 71 6.17 4.36 12.64
CA GLY A 71 4.82 4.84 12.38
C GLY A 71 3.80 4.13 13.26
N ALA A 72 2.66 4.78 13.50
CA ALA A 72 1.57 4.22 14.29
C ALA A 72 0.68 3.24 13.49
N ASP A 73 1.05 2.96 12.23
CA ASP A 73 0.35 2.02 11.35
C ASP A 73 1.21 0.79 11.04
N SER A 74 0.57 -0.37 10.91
CA SER A 74 1.23 -1.64 10.62
C SER A 74 2.00 -1.67 9.29
N HIS A 75 1.52 -0.94 8.29
CA HIS A 75 2.08 -0.91 6.94
C HIS A 75 3.17 0.14 6.76
N THR A 76 3.72 0.69 7.86
CA THR A 76 4.92 1.54 7.86
C THR A 76 6.10 0.88 7.14
N CYS A 77 6.15 -0.45 7.06
CA CYS A 77 7.10 -1.21 6.25
C CYS A 77 7.16 -0.80 4.77
N THR A 78 6.11 -0.16 4.24
CA THR A 78 6.08 0.43 2.87
C THR A 78 7.32 1.25 2.54
N TYR A 79 7.84 2.01 3.50
CA TYR A 79 8.95 2.95 3.27
C TYR A 79 10.29 2.25 3.00
N GLY A 80 10.41 0.96 3.31
CA GLY A 80 11.61 0.19 2.95
C GLY A 80 11.82 0.05 1.45
N ALA A 81 10.81 0.34 0.62
CA ALA A 81 10.98 0.47 -0.83
C ALA A 81 11.98 1.57 -1.25
N LEU A 82 12.28 2.51 -0.35
CA LEU A 82 13.26 3.59 -0.52
C LEU A 82 14.55 3.33 0.27
N GLY A 83 14.84 2.09 0.66
CA GLY A 83 16.04 1.75 1.42
C GLY A 83 16.02 2.21 2.89
N CYS A 84 14.83 2.40 3.46
CA CYS A 84 14.65 2.74 4.88
C CYS A 84 14.44 1.48 5.73
N PHE A 85 14.91 1.47 6.98
CA PHE A 85 14.34 0.54 7.97
C PHE A 85 13.07 1.16 8.53
N ALA A 86 11.91 0.58 8.24
CA ALA A 86 10.61 1.16 8.58
C ALA A 86 9.67 0.16 9.26
N THR A 87 9.14 0.49 10.45
CA THR A 87 8.30 -0.44 11.23
C THR A 87 7.13 0.27 11.90
N GLY A 88 5.99 -0.42 11.91
CA GLY A 88 4.85 -0.05 12.75
C GLY A 88 5.17 -0.26 14.24
N VAL A 89 4.64 0.59 15.09
CA VAL A 89 4.75 0.53 16.55
C VAL A 89 3.41 0.90 17.21
N GLY A 90 3.18 0.45 18.43
CA GLY A 90 1.96 0.76 19.19
C GLY A 90 1.92 2.21 19.69
N SER A 91 0.77 2.64 20.21
CA SER A 91 0.58 3.99 20.76
C SER A 91 1.50 4.29 21.95
N THR A 92 1.79 3.30 22.79
CA THR A 92 2.75 3.42 23.91
C THR A 92 4.16 3.71 23.42
N ASP A 93 4.62 2.97 22.41
CA ASP A 93 5.94 3.18 21.80
C ASP A 93 6.00 4.54 21.09
N MET A 94 4.95 4.91 20.37
CA MET A 94 4.87 6.21 19.71
C MET A 94 4.91 7.36 20.72
N ALA A 95 4.25 7.22 21.87
CA ALA A 95 4.36 8.19 22.96
C ALA A 95 5.79 8.30 23.51
N ALA A 96 6.51 7.18 23.64
CA ALA A 96 7.92 7.17 24.03
C ALA A 96 8.82 7.84 22.98
N VAL A 97 8.58 7.59 21.69
CA VAL A 97 9.29 8.24 20.58
C VAL A 97 9.04 9.75 20.59
N LEU A 98 7.78 10.19 20.72
CA LEU A 98 7.44 11.61 20.80
C LEU A 98 8.12 12.29 21.99
N ALA A 99 8.25 11.60 23.12
CA ALA A 99 8.88 12.13 24.33
C ALA A 99 10.42 12.15 24.27
N THR A 100 11.06 11.16 23.64
CA THR A 100 12.51 10.92 23.80
C THR A 100 13.31 10.92 22.49
N GLY A 101 12.65 10.79 21.35
CA GLY A 101 13.30 10.59 20.04
C GLY A 101 13.99 9.24 19.89
N LYS A 102 13.73 8.29 20.79
CA LYS A 102 14.40 6.99 20.86
C LYS A 102 13.39 5.89 21.11
N LEU A 103 13.74 4.68 20.67
CA LEU A 103 12.98 3.46 20.93
C LEU A 103 13.95 2.27 20.98
N TRP A 104 13.56 1.21 21.70
CA TRP A 104 14.31 -0.03 21.74
C TRP A 104 13.91 -0.93 20.57
N PHE A 105 14.91 -1.53 19.92
CA PHE A 105 14.69 -2.51 18.86
C PHE A 105 15.48 -3.78 19.16
N ARG A 106 14.82 -4.92 18.97
CA ARG A 106 15.53 -6.18 18.73
C ARG A 106 15.88 -6.20 17.24
N VAL A 107 17.16 -6.36 16.93
CA VAL A 107 17.62 -6.51 15.54
C VAL A 107 17.00 -7.79 14.96
N PRO A 108 16.22 -7.71 13.86
CA PRO A 108 15.63 -8.89 13.23
C PRO A 108 16.69 -9.67 12.44
N GLU A 109 16.46 -10.97 12.29
CA GLU A 109 17.19 -11.77 11.30
C GLU A 109 16.69 -11.43 9.88
N SER A 110 17.54 -11.57 8.87
CA SER A 110 17.21 -11.16 7.49
C SER A 110 16.84 -12.36 6.61
N MET A 111 15.80 -12.21 5.79
CA MET A 111 15.45 -13.14 4.71
C MET A 111 15.66 -12.42 3.36
N LEU A 112 16.14 -13.15 2.35
CA LEU A 112 16.36 -12.61 1.02
C LEU A 112 15.42 -13.24 -0.01
N PHE A 113 14.68 -12.39 -0.72
CA PHE A 113 13.95 -12.78 -1.91
C PHE A 113 14.65 -12.22 -3.15
N ARG A 114 15.32 -13.10 -3.87
CA ARG A 114 16.10 -12.80 -5.07
C ARG A 114 15.22 -12.89 -6.31
N LEU A 115 14.97 -11.74 -6.93
CA LEU A 115 14.07 -11.59 -8.06
C LEU A 115 14.86 -11.57 -9.37
N HIS A 116 14.42 -12.35 -10.36
CA HIS A 116 15.09 -12.49 -11.65
C HIS A 116 14.15 -12.18 -12.81
N GLY A 117 14.67 -11.56 -13.87
CA GLY A 117 13.89 -11.31 -15.09
C GLY A 117 12.91 -10.14 -14.95
N LYS A 118 11.75 -10.24 -15.61
CA LYS A 118 10.74 -9.17 -15.65
C LYS A 118 9.33 -9.76 -15.62
N LEU A 119 8.40 -9.03 -15.03
CA LEU A 119 6.98 -9.39 -15.06
C LEU A 119 6.44 -9.31 -16.49
N SER A 120 5.53 -10.22 -16.80
CA SER A 120 4.81 -10.26 -18.08
C SER A 120 3.77 -9.14 -18.18
N ASP A 121 3.24 -8.91 -19.38
CA ASP A 121 2.17 -7.92 -19.59
C ASP A 121 0.96 -8.21 -18.68
N ARG A 122 0.39 -7.15 -18.09
CA ARG A 122 -0.73 -7.20 -17.13
C ARG A 122 -0.48 -8.01 -15.85
N VAL A 123 0.78 -8.30 -15.54
CA VAL A 123 1.21 -8.84 -14.24
C VAL A 123 1.92 -7.73 -13.48
N ALA A 124 1.41 -7.41 -12.29
CA ALA A 124 1.87 -6.31 -11.47
C ALA A 124 2.75 -6.79 -10.30
N PRO A 125 3.52 -5.90 -9.67
CA PRO A 125 4.21 -6.18 -8.41
C PRO A 125 3.27 -6.68 -7.30
N LYS A 126 1.98 -6.34 -7.38
CA LYS A 126 0.92 -6.91 -6.54
C LYS A 126 0.79 -8.42 -6.70
N ASP A 127 0.83 -8.93 -7.93
CA ASP A 127 0.72 -10.35 -8.22
C ASP A 127 1.96 -11.10 -7.70
N LEU A 128 3.15 -10.50 -7.87
CA LEU A 128 4.39 -11.02 -7.30
C LEU A 128 4.34 -11.14 -5.77
N ILE A 129 3.97 -10.07 -5.07
CA ILE A 129 3.97 -10.11 -3.61
C ILE A 129 2.90 -11.04 -3.06
N LEU A 130 1.74 -11.15 -3.72
CA LEU A 130 0.75 -12.17 -3.38
C LEU A 130 1.30 -13.58 -3.60
N HIS A 131 1.95 -13.85 -4.74
CA HIS A 131 2.58 -15.14 -4.99
C HIS A 131 3.59 -15.51 -3.89
N ILE A 132 4.46 -14.58 -3.50
CA ILE A 132 5.41 -14.76 -2.40
C ILE A 132 4.69 -15.05 -1.08
N ILE A 133 3.67 -14.27 -0.71
CA ILE A 133 2.92 -14.49 0.55
C ILE A 133 2.21 -15.85 0.53
N GLY A 134 1.70 -16.31 -0.61
CA GLY A 134 1.13 -17.64 -0.76
C GLY A 134 2.15 -18.77 -0.59
N ASP A 135 3.40 -18.56 -0.99
CA ASP A 135 4.51 -19.51 -0.83
C ASP A 135 5.07 -19.54 0.61
N VAL A 136 5.19 -18.37 1.27
CA VAL A 136 5.77 -18.29 2.63
C VAL A 136 4.74 -18.42 3.75
N SER A 137 3.46 -18.20 3.47
CA SER A 137 2.33 -18.06 4.42
C SER A 137 2.32 -16.78 5.26
N ALA A 138 1.20 -16.52 5.96
CA ALA A 138 1.01 -15.29 6.75
C ALA A 138 2.02 -15.10 7.90
N ASP A 139 2.65 -16.18 8.36
CA ASP A 139 3.63 -16.17 9.46
C ASP A 139 5.06 -16.55 8.97
N GLY A 140 5.27 -16.66 7.66
CA GLY A 140 6.52 -17.16 7.07
C GLY A 140 7.76 -16.31 7.35
N ALA A 141 7.57 -15.03 7.61
CA ALA A 141 8.63 -14.06 7.87
C ALA A 141 8.52 -13.42 9.27
N THR A 142 7.85 -14.06 10.23
CA THR A 142 7.67 -13.52 11.59
C THR A 142 9.00 -13.08 12.22
N TYR A 143 9.07 -11.81 12.63
CA TYR A 143 10.25 -11.15 13.19
C TYR A 143 11.49 -11.08 12.28
N ARG A 144 11.31 -11.30 10.97
CA ARG A 144 12.38 -11.15 9.96
C ARG A 144 12.30 -9.81 9.25
N ALA A 145 13.45 -9.26 8.88
CA ALA A 145 13.52 -8.21 7.87
C ALA A 145 13.60 -8.89 6.50
N VAL A 146 12.68 -8.59 5.60
CA VAL A 146 12.70 -9.12 4.24
C VAL A 146 13.44 -8.14 3.33
N GLU A 147 14.44 -8.63 2.61
CA GLU A 147 15.12 -7.89 1.56
C GLU A 147 14.65 -8.43 0.20
N PHE A 148 14.15 -7.55 -0.67
CA PHE A 148 13.91 -7.85 -2.07
C PHE A 148 15.09 -7.33 -2.90
N ALA A 149 15.86 -8.25 -3.50
CA ALA A 149 17.02 -7.90 -4.32
C ALA A 149 17.06 -8.76 -5.60
N GLY A 150 18.19 -8.76 -6.31
CA GLY A 150 18.33 -9.47 -7.59
C GLY A 150 18.13 -8.57 -8.79
N ASP A 151 18.46 -9.06 -9.99
CA ASP A 151 18.43 -8.25 -11.21
C ASP A 151 17.02 -7.85 -11.65
N GLY A 152 15.99 -8.54 -11.18
CA GLY A 152 14.60 -8.21 -11.50
C GLY A 152 14.11 -6.91 -10.85
N ILE A 153 14.71 -6.48 -9.73
CA ILE A 153 14.25 -5.29 -8.99
C ILE A 153 14.39 -3.99 -9.79
N LYS A 154 15.38 -3.93 -10.70
CA LYS A 154 15.60 -2.79 -11.60
C LYS A 154 14.46 -2.58 -12.60
N ASN A 155 13.64 -3.62 -12.80
CA ASN A 155 12.47 -3.60 -13.68
C ASN A 155 11.17 -3.27 -12.94
N ILE A 156 11.23 -3.05 -11.62
CA ILE A 156 10.09 -2.71 -10.78
C ILE A 156 10.21 -1.23 -10.37
N SER A 157 9.20 -0.43 -10.71
CA SER A 157 9.11 0.99 -10.37
C SER A 157 9.13 1.20 -8.84
N VAL A 158 9.43 2.42 -8.38
CA VAL A 158 9.34 2.75 -6.94
C VAL A 158 7.93 2.51 -6.39
N ALA A 159 6.91 2.85 -7.17
CA ALA A 159 5.51 2.56 -6.86
C ALA A 159 5.26 1.05 -6.65
N GLY A 160 5.76 0.21 -7.57
CA GLY A 160 5.73 -1.24 -7.45
C GLY A 160 6.51 -1.81 -6.26
N ARG A 161 7.68 -1.25 -5.95
CA ARG A 161 8.47 -1.61 -4.76
C ARG A 161 7.70 -1.28 -3.49
N MET A 162 6.99 -0.15 -3.46
CA MET A 162 6.15 0.22 -2.34
C MET A 162 4.97 -0.73 -2.18
N THR A 163 4.34 -1.22 -3.26
CA THR A 163 3.35 -2.30 -3.19
C THR A 163 3.92 -3.55 -2.51
N MET A 164 5.14 -3.98 -2.89
CA MET A 164 5.78 -5.17 -2.32
C MET A 164 6.14 -4.97 -0.83
N CYS A 165 6.80 -3.86 -0.49
CA CYS A 165 7.21 -3.60 0.89
C CYS A 165 6.01 -3.34 1.80
N ASN A 166 4.93 -2.73 1.29
CA ASN A 166 3.68 -2.55 2.02
C ASN A 166 3.14 -3.89 2.54
N MET A 167 3.08 -4.90 1.68
CA MET A 167 2.54 -6.20 2.07
C MET A 167 3.53 -7.09 2.82
N GLY A 168 4.73 -6.61 3.13
CA GLY A 168 5.70 -7.35 3.95
C GLY A 168 5.13 -7.80 5.30
N VAL A 169 4.33 -6.94 5.94
CA VAL A 169 3.67 -7.26 7.20
C VAL A 169 2.63 -8.38 7.08
N GLU A 170 2.09 -8.63 5.89
CA GLU A 170 1.06 -9.67 5.66
C GLU A 170 1.65 -11.09 5.57
N MET A 171 2.98 -11.22 5.54
CA MET A 171 3.71 -12.48 5.80
C MET A 171 4.43 -12.47 7.16
N GLY A 172 4.07 -11.52 8.04
CA GLY A 172 4.63 -11.43 9.40
C GLY A 172 5.97 -10.70 9.48
N ALA A 173 6.50 -10.16 8.37
CA ALA A 173 7.78 -9.47 8.37
C ALA A 173 7.78 -8.28 9.33
N LYS A 174 8.88 -8.11 10.05
CA LYS A 174 9.12 -6.93 10.89
C LYS A 174 9.20 -5.66 10.04
N THR A 175 9.84 -5.78 8.88
CA THR A 175 9.93 -4.77 7.84
C THR A 175 10.27 -5.46 6.52
N ALA A 176 10.06 -4.77 5.41
CA ALA A 176 10.47 -5.23 4.09
C ALA A 176 11.15 -4.08 3.34
N MET A 177 12.24 -4.38 2.64
CA MET A 177 13.14 -3.36 2.11
C MET A 177 13.64 -3.72 0.71
N VAL A 178 13.94 -2.69 -0.08
CA VAL A 178 14.59 -2.76 -1.37
C VAL A 178 15.87 -1.91 -1.31
N PRO A 179 17.04 -2.44 -1.71
CA PRO A 179 18.25 -1.63 -1.80
C PRO A 179 18.05 -0.39 -2.70
N PRO A 180 18.48 0.80 -2.28
CA PRO A 180 18.29 2.02 -3.05
C PRO A 180 19.12 1.99 -4.34
N ASP A 181 18.51 2.37 -5.46
CA ASP A 181 19.16 2.44 -6.77
C ASP A 181 18.84 3.75 -7.50
N GLU A 182 19.10 3.80 -8.81
CA GLU A 182 18.85 5.00 -9.60
C GLU A 182 17.37 5.40 -9.63
N LEU A 183 16.44 4.44 -9.63
CA LEU A 183 15.00 4.74 -9.58
C LEU A 183 14.63 5.37 -8.23
N THR A 184 15.25 4.92 -7.14
CA THR A 184 15.09 5.53 -5.81
C THR A 184 15.61 6.96 -5.80
N ARG A 185 16.80 7.20 -6.36
CA ARG A 185 17.40 8.55 -6.46
C ARG A 185 16.57 9.48 -7.34
N GLU A 186 16.08 8.99 -8.47
CA GLU A 186 15.20 9.74 -9.37
C GLU A 186 13.89 10.12 -8.68
N TYR A 187 13.26 9.18 -7.96
CA TYR A 187 12.04 9.44 -7.21
C TYR A 187 12.22 10.53 -6.14
N LEU A 188 13.36 10.52 -5.43
CA LEU A 188 13.67 11.48 -4.37
C LEU A 188 14.15 12.85 -4.88
N LYS A 189 14.47 12.96 -6.17
CA LYS A 189 15.00 14.20 -6.77
C LYS A 189 13.98 15.32 -6.63
N GLY A 190 14.39 16.40 -5.95
CA GLY A 190 13.54 17.57 -5.72
C GLY A 190 12.48 17.40 -4.63
N ARG A 191 12.41 16.23 -3.97
CA ARG A 191 11.48 15.98 -2.84
C ARG A 191 12.09 16.29 -1.47
N THR A 192 13.41 16.32 -1.36
CA THR A 192 14.10 16.62 -0.09
C THR A 192 15.41 17.37 -0.31
N GLU A 193 15.78 18.21 0.66
CA GLU A 193 17.14 18.77 0.79
C GLU A 193 17.92 18.10 1.94
N VAL A 194 17.27 17.19 2.68
CA VAL A 194 17.88 16.49 3.81
C VAL A 194 18.89 15.48 3.28
N LYS A 195 20.14 15.60 3.71
CA LYS A 195 21.18 14.63 3.39
C LYS A 195 20.83 13.26 3.98
N TYR A 196 21.07 12.22 3.21
CA TYR A 196 20.92 10.82 3.60
C TYR A 196 22.11 10.01 3.09
N GLU A 197 22.28 8.81 3.64
CA GLU A 197 23.33 7.87 3.26
C GLU A 197 22.65 6.58 2.80
N GLU A 198 22.95 6.15 1.59
CA GLU A 198 22.47 4.86 1.09
C GLU A 198 23.22 3.75 1.80
N VAL A 199 22.48 2.79 2.37
CA VAL A 199 23.04 1.65 3.10
C VAL A 199 22.72 0.39 2.30
N TYR A 200 23.72 -0.49 2.17
CA TYR A 200 23.66 -1.71 1.37
C TYR A 200 24.07 -2.92 2.21
N SER A 201 23.53 -4.08 1.85
CA SER A 201 23.99 -5.35 2.37
C SER A 201 25.42 -5.64 1.89
N ASP A 202 26.29 -6.09 2.79
CA ASP A 202 27.67 -6.42 2.45
C ASP A 202 27.75 -7.65 1.53
N PRO A 203 28.78 -7.76 0.66
CA PRO A 203 29.07 -9.00 -0.03
C PRO A 203 29.30 -10.15 0.97
N GLY A 204 28.47 -11.18 0.91
CA GLY A 204 28.52 -12.31 1.84
C GLY A 204 27.74 -12.11 3.14
N ALA A 205 26.84 -11.12 3.21
CA ALA A 205 25.87 -11.01 4.30
C ALA A 205 25.09 -12.32 4.47
N GLU A 206 24.91 -12.75 5.72
CA GLU A 206 24.20 -13.98 6.06
C GLU A 206 22.68 -13.74 6.13
N TYR A 207 21.93 -14.62 5.48
CA TYR A 207 20.46 -14.63 5.50
C TYR A 207 19.99 -15.95 6.12
N VAL A 208 18.94 -15.88 6.95
CA VAL A 208 18.38 -17.09 7.57
C VAL A 208 17.53 -17.92 6.62
N ASP A 209 17.07 -17.30 5.52
CA ASP A 209 16.42 -17.96 4.40
C ASP A 209 16.71 -17.14 3.13
N GLU A 210 16.96 -17.84 2.02
CA GLU A 210 17.10 -17.24 0.70
C GLU A 210 16.19 -17.97 -0.29
N ARG A 211 15.34 -17.22 -0.99
CA ARG A 211 14.47 -17.76 -2.04
C ARG A 211 14.66 -17.00 -3.34
N ALA A 212 14.53 -17.70 -4.47
CA ALA A 212 14.65 -17.11 -5.79
C ALA A 212 13.31 -17.19 -6.54
N TYR A 213 12.90 -16.09 -7.16
CA TYR A 213 11.66 -16.00 -7.93
C TYR A 213 11.95 -15.50 -9.36
N ASP A 214 11.51 -16.28 -10.36
CA ASP A 214 11.52 -15.87 -11.77
C ASP A 214 10.25 -15.06 -12.06
N LEU A 215 10.42 -13.76 -12.31
CA LEU A 215 9.32 -12.83 -12.56
C LEU A 215 8.57 -13.16 -13.85
N SER A 216 9.18 -13.85 -14.82
CA SER A 216 8.53 -14.19 -16.09
C SER A 216 7.47 -15.27 -15.94
N GLY A 217 7.59 -16.11 -14.91
CA GLY A 217 6.64 -17.19 -14.58
C GLY A 217 5.48 -16.75 -13.69
N ILE A 218 5.48 -15.50 -13.21
CA ILE A 218 4.39 -14.99 -12.36
C ILE A 218 3.17 -14.70 -13.24
N GLU A 219 2.04 -15.27 -12.85
CA GLU A 219 0.72 -15.01 -13.44
C GLU A 219 -0.09 -14.02 -12.58
N PRO A 220 -1.17 -13.42 -13.11
CA PRO A 220 -2.10 -12.66 -12.28
C PRO A 220 -2.59 -13.50 -11.08
N GLN A 221 -2.45 -12.95 -9.88
CA GLN A 221 -2.79 -13.62 -8.62
C GLN A 221 -3.98 -12.94 -7.95
N VAL A 222 -4.67 -13.72 -7.11
CA VAL A 222 -5.70 -13.20 -6.21
C VAL A 222 -5.63 -13.90 -4.87
N ALA A 223 -5.67 -13.11 -3.78
CA ALA A 223 -5.80 -13.65 -2.43
C ALA A 223 -7.29 -13.84 -2.11
N CYS A 224 -7.71 -15.09 -1.93
CA CYS A 224 -9.09 -15.45 -1.64
C CYS A 224 -9.42 -15.21 -0.15
N PRO A 225 -10.69 -14.92 0.18
CA PRO A 225 -11.12 -14.77 1.56
C PRO A 225 -10.81 -16.02 2.42
N HIS A 226 -10.54 -15.89 3.71
CA HIS A 226 -10.42 -14.66 4.52
C HIS A 226 -9.00 -14.46 5.05
N ARG A 227 -7.99 -14.90 4.28
CA ARG A 227 -6.58 -14.77 4.64
C ARG A 227 -5.76 -14.35 3.43
N VAL A 228 -4.76 -13.52 3.66
CA VAL A 228 -3.91 -12.96 2.58
C VAL A 228 -3.05 -14.06 1.94
N ASP A 229 -2.68 -15.08 2.71
CA ASP A 229 -1.89 -16.23 2.24
C ASP A 229 -2.67 -17.29 1.45
N ARG A 230 -4.00 -17.13 1.30
CA ARG A 230 -4.82 -18.01 0.46
C ARG A 230 -4.79 -17.55 -1.00
N VAL A 231 -3.61 -17.64 -1.62
CA VAL A 231 -3.39 -17.13 -2.98
C VAL A 231 -3.65 -18.19 -4.04
N ARG A 232 -4.27 -17.77 -5.13
CA ARG A 232 -4.59 -18.57 -6.32
C ARG A 232 -4.27 -17.77 -7.58
N PRO A 233 -3.84 -18.40 -8.68
CA PRO A 233 -3.91 -17.78 -10.00
C PRO A 233 -5.35 -17.33 -10.29
N VAL A 234 -5.54 -16.16 -10.91
CA VAL A 234 -6.87 -15.61 -11.17
C VAL A 234 -7.76 -16.59 -11.96
N ARG A 235 -7.18 -17.35 -12.88
CA ARG A 235 -7.87 -18.36 -13.70
C ARG A 235 -8.56 -19.45 -12.88
N GLU A 236 -8.07 -19.79 -11.70
CA GLU A 236 -8.67 -20.83 -10.84
C GLU A 236 -9.94 -20.36 -10.14
N VAL A 237 -10.16 -19.05 -10.06
CA VAL A 237 -11.32 -18.45 -9.39
C VAL A 237 -12.13 -17.54 -10.31
N GLN A 238 -11.95 -17.70 -11.63
CA GLN A 238 -12.76 -16.99 -12.61
C GLN A 238 -14.25 -17.30 -12.44
N GLY A 239 -15.09 -16.31 -12.71
CA GLY A 239 -16.56 -16.45 -12.64
C GLY A 239 -17.15 -16.27 -11.24
N VAL A 240 -16.33 -16.05 -10.20
CA VAL A 240 -16.84 -15.56 -8.91
C VAL A 240 -17.42 -14.17 -9.12
N GLU A 241 -18.73 -14.05 -8.96
CA GLU A 241 -19.41 -12.79 -9.18
C GLU A 241 -18.96 -11.72 -8.16
N VAL A 242 -18.85 -10.47 -8.60
CA VAL A 242 -18.47 -9.34 -7.73
C VAL A 242 -19.56 -8.29 -7.69
N ASP A 243 -19.73 -7.66 -6.54
CA ASP A 243 -20.69 -6.58 -6.31
C ASP A 243 -19.98 -5.24 -6.11
N GLN A 244 -18.74 -5.28 -5.63
CA GLN A 244 -17.87 -4.11 -5.47
C GLN A 244 -16.49 -4.36 -6.07
N ALA A 245 -15.94 -3.34 -6.72
CA ALA A 245 -14.54 -3.29 -7.10
C ALA A 245 -13.89 -2.07 -6.46
N PHE A 246 -12.80 -2.24 -5.72
CA PHE A 246 -12.11 -1.13 -5.05
C PHE A 246 -10.67 -0.98 -5.56
N LEU A 247 -10.40 0.14 -6.23
CA LEU A 247 -9.08 0.54 -6.71
C LEU A 247 -8.58 1.75 -5.93
N GLY A 248 -7.64 1.54 -5.02
CA GLY A 248 -7.14 2.58 -4.13
C GLY A 248 -6.74 1.97 -2.80
N SER A 249 -5.63 2.40 -2.24
CA SER A 249 -5.11 2.10 -0.89
C SER A 249 -3.65 2.57 -0.83
N CYS A 250 -2.98 2.37 0.30
CA CYS A 250 -1.52 2.48 0.40
C CYS A 250 -0.77 1.44 -0.45
N THR A 251 -1.43 0.34 -0.86
CA THR A 251 -0.82 -0.73 -1.64
C THR A 251 -0.83 -0.42 -3.13
N ASN A 252 -2.00 -0.04 -3.65
CA ASN A 252 -2.22 0.29 -5.06
C ASN A 252 -3.27 1.40 -5.17
N GLY A 253 -2.84 2.57 -5.62
CA GLY A 253 -3.63 3.81 -5.75
C GLY A 253 -2.83 4.96 -6.36
N ARG A 254 -1.61 4.69 -6.83
CA ARG A 254 -0.70 5.65 -7.45
C ARG A 254 -1.07 5.85 -8.91
N LEU A 255 -0.40 6.79 -9.58
CA LEU A 255 -0.73 7.12 -10.97
C LEU A 255 -0.64 5.90 -11.90
N GLU A 256 0.41 5.06 -11.77
CA GLU A 256 0.56 3.86 -12.61
C GLU A 256 -0.59 2.85 -12.42
N ASP A 257 -1.09 2.69 -11.19
CA ASP A 257 -2.23 1.81 -10.88
C ASP A 257 -3.52 2.32 -11.54
N LEU A 258 -3.75 3.64 -11.47
CA LEU A 258 -4.93 4.29 -12.05
C LEU A 258 -4.87 4.28 -13.58
N VAL A 259 -3.69 4.49 -14.16
CA VAL A 259 -3.46 4.41 -15.61
C VAL A 259 -3.76 3.01 -16.13
N GLU A 260 -3.33 1.98 -15.43
CA GLU A 260 -3.57 0.59 -15.86
C GLU A 260 -5.07 0.25 -15.85
N ALA A 261 -5.78 0.63 -14.80
CA ALA A 261 -7.23 0.48 -14.75
C ALA A 261 -7.95 1.27 -15.86
N ALA A 262 -7.50 2.51 -16.12
CA ALA A 262 -8.07 3.34 -17.17
C ALA A 262 -7.82 2.76 -18.57
N ARG A 263 -6.67 2.13 -18.83
CA ARG A 263 -6.40 1.43 -20.10
C ARG A 263 -7.42 0.32 -20.36
N ILE A 264 -7.74 -0.47 -19.35
CA ILE A 264 -8.71 -1.58 -19.47
C ILE A 264 -10.13 -1.06 -19.69
N LEU A 265 -10.49 0.03 -19.02
CA LEU A 265 -11.85 0.57 -18.98
C LEU A 265 -12.15 1.62 -20.07
N LYS A 266 -11.16 2.11 -20.79
CA LYS A 266 -11.33 3.17 -21.80
C LYS A 266 -12.37 2.80 -22.86
N GLY A 267 -13.40 3.64 -22.98
CA GLY A 267 -14.50 3.45 -23.93
C GLY A 267 -15.46 2.31 -23.57
N LYS A 268 -15.31 1.70 -22.38
CA LYS A 268 -16.16 0.64 -21.85
C LYS A 268 -16.93 1.14 -20.62
N LYS A 269 -17.84 0.32 -20.09
CA LYS A 269 -18.61 0.62 -18.89
C LYS A 269 -18.45 -0.52 -17.89
N VAL A 270 -18.29 -0.18 -16.62
CA VAL A 270 -18.35 -1.11 -15.48
C VAL A 270 -19.69 -1.87 -15.54
N ALA A 271 -19.66 -3.16 -15.17
CA ALA A 271 -20.85 -4.00 -15.19
C ALA A 271 -21.94 -3.40 -14.27
N LYS A 272 -23.21 -3.45 -14.71
CA LYS A 272 -24.33 -2.73 -14.07
C LYS A 272 -24.53 -3.01 -12.58
N ARG A 273 -24.17 -4.22 -12.13
CA ARG A 273 -24.28 -4.67 -10.73
C ARG A 273 -23.10 -4.24 -9.86
N VAL A 274 -21.98 -3.84 -10.47
CA VAL A 274 -20.73 -3.56 -9.75
C VAL A 274 -20.65 -2.08 -9.43
N ARG A 275 -20.42 -1.77 -8.16
CA ARG A 275 -19.95 -0.44 -7.77
C ARG A 275 -18.42 -0.43 -7.79
N MET A 276 -17.85 0.31 -8.73
CA MET A 276 -16.41 0.54 -8.78
C MET A 276 -16.08 1.82 -8.02
N ILE A 277 -15.28 1.70 -6.96
CA ILE A 277 -14.80 2.82 -6.15
C ILE A 277 -13.32 3.02 -6.44
N VAL A 278 -12.94 4.26 -6.73
CA VAL A 278 -11.56 4.64 -7.04
C VAL A 278 -11.11 5.70 -6.04
N SER A 279 -10.00 5.45 -5.33
CA SER A 279 -9.39 6.45 -4.45
C SER A 279 -7.90 6.62 -4.79
N PRO A 280 -7.50 7.77 -5.36
CA PRO A 280 -6.09 8.10 -5.55
C PRO A 280 -5.34 8.10 -4.21
N ALA A 281 -4.09 7.64 -4.19
CA ALA A 281 -3.32 7.49 -2.95
C ALA A 281 -2.98 8.84 -2.29
N SER A 282 -2.87 9.91 -3.08
CA SER A 282 -2.56 11.26 -2.60
C SER A 282 -3.20 12.34 -3.46
N ARG A 283 -3.10 13.58 -2.98
CA ARG A 283 -3.46 14.78 -3.73
C ARG A 283 -2.56 14.99 -4.95
N GLU A 284 -1.27 14.68 -4.83
CA GLU A 284 -0.33 14.76 -5.96
C GLU A 284 -0.79 13.82 -7.08
N VAL A 285 -1.02 12.54 -6.74
CA VAL A 285 -1.55 11.53 -7.68
C VAL A 285 -2.91 11.95 -8.23
N GLN A 286 -3.83 12.45 -7.39
CA GLN A 286 -5.14 12.90 -7.85
C GLN A 286 -5.03 14.02 -8.91
N LEU A 287 -4.16 15.01 -8.67
CA LEU A 287 -3.95 16.12 -9.61
C LEU A 287 -3.28 15.68 -10.90
N GLU A 288 -2.36 14.71 -10.84
CA GLU A 288 -1.74 14.13 -12.04
C GLU A 288 -2.74 13.31 -12.85
N ALA A 289 -3.55 12.49 -12.19
CA ALA A 289 -4.60 11.68 -12.82
C ALA A 289 -5.72 12.55 -13.41
N LEU A 290 -6.03 13.70 -12.80
CA LEU A 290 -6.92 14.71 -13.39
C LEU A 290 -6.31 15.33 -14.65
N ARG A 291 -5.07 15.79 -14.59
CA ARG A 291 -4.39 16.48 -15.71
C ARG A 291 -4.15 15.57 -16.91
N SER A 292 -3.89 14.30 -16.69
CA SER A 292 -3.71 13.30 -17.74
C SER A 292 -5.02 12.76 -18.33
N GLY A 293 -6.18 13.11 -17.76
CA GLY A 293 -7.49 12.59 -18.18
C GLY A 293 -7.79 11.17 -17.71
N VAL A 294 -6.92 10.56 -16.89
CA VAL A 294 -7.12 9.22 -16.33
C VAL A 294 -8.38 9.15 -15.48
N LEU A 295 -8.61 10.13 -14.60
CA LEU A 295 -9.84 10.14 -13.79
C LEU A 295 -11.10 10.35 -14.65
N GLN A 296 -11.00 11.12 -15.74
CA GLN A 296 -12.13 11.27 -16.68
C GLN A 296 -12.51 9.91 -17.27
N ILE A 297 -11.55 9.11 -17.72
CA ILE A 297 -11.80 7.77 -18.25
C ILE A 297 -12.50 6.88 -17.21
N LEU A 298 -12.02 6.89 -15.96
CA LEU A 298 -12.60 6.08 -14.89
C LEU A 298 -14.04 6.50 -14.54
N VAL A 299 -14.30 7.82 -14.46
CA VAL A 299 -15.66 8.35 -14.25
C VAL A 299 -16.57 8.03 -15.44
N GLU A 300 -16.08 8.20 -16.67
CA GLU A 300 -16.82 7.82 -17.87
C GLU A 300 -17.13 6.32 -17.90
N ALA A 301 -16.25 5.47 -17.37
CA ALA A 301 -16.52 4.03 -17.24
C ALA A 301 -17.59 3.71 -16.18
N GLY A 302 -17.94 4.66 -15.31
CA GLY A 302 -18.94 4.51 -14.25
C GLY A 302 -18.35 4.30 -12.86
N ALA A 303 -17.05 4.58 -12.65
CA ALA A 303 -16.46 4.54 -11.33
C ALA A 303 -16.82 5.77 -10.49
N VAL A 304 -16.97 5.56 -9.19
CA VAL A 304 -17.11 6.62 -8.19
C VAL A 304 -15.71 6.99 -7.70
N VAL A 305 -15.27 8.21 -7.98
CA VAL A 305 -13.95 8.70 -7.56
C VAL A 305 -14.07 9.44 -6.24
N GLU A 306 -13.30 8.98 -5.26
CA GLU A 306 -13.29 9.50 -3.90
C GLU A 306 -12.08 10.38 -3.61
N SER A 307 -12.16 11.14 -2.51
CA SER A 307 -11.02 11.92 -2.03
C SER A 307 -9.85 11.01 -1.61
N PRO A 308 -8.59 11.49 -1.72
CA PRO A 308 -7.41 10.71 -1.36
C PRO A 308 -7.41 10.28 0.10
N SER A 309 -7.72 9.00 0.35
CA SER A 309 -7.88 8.44 1.70
C SER A 309 -7.82 6.92 1.67
N CYS A 310 -7.82 6.26 2.83
CA CYS A 310 -7.93 4.80 2.88
C CYS A 310 -9.29 4.28 2.36
N ALA A 311 -10.30 5.15 2.22
CA ALA A 311 -11.62 4.86 1.64
C ALA A 311 -12.21 3.50 2.10
N ALA A 312 -12.43 2.57 1.17
CA ALA A 312 -13.07 1.28 1.45
C ALA A 312 -12.16 0.25 2.14
N CYS A 313 -10.87 0.55 2.37
CA CYS A 313 -9.89 -0.41 2.90
C CYS A 313 -10.23 -0.97 4.31
N MET A 314 -10.92 -0.19 5.16
CA MET A 314 -11.19 -0.55 6.56
C MET A 314 -12.68 -0.62 6.94
N GLY A 315 -13.60 -0.49 5.98
CA GLY A 315 -15.04 -0.59 6.26
C GLY A 315 -15.61 0.49 7.18
N CYS A 316 -14.87 1.59 7.41
CA CYS A 316 -15.25 2.66 8.34
C CYS A 316 -15.48 4.02 7.65
N HIS A 317 -15.46 4.05 6.32
CA HIS A 317 -15.67 5.25 5.52
C HIS A 317 -16.74 5.01 4.45
N ILE A 318 -16.34 4.86 3.20
CA ILE A 318 -17.20 4.64 2.04
C ILE A 318 -17.04 3.22 1.49
N GLY A 319 -18.00 2.74 0.70
CA GLY A 319 -17.91 1.41 0.09
C GLY A 319 -18.02 0.25 1.10
N VAL A 320 -18.76 0.47 2.19
CA VAL A 320 -19.00 -0.55 3.21
C VAL A 320 -19.73 -1.73 2.59
N LEU A 321 -19.17 -2.93 2.72
CA LEU A 321 -19.81 -4.16 2.24
C LEU A 321 -21.00 -4.54 3.12
N GLY A 322 -22.13 -4.84 2.47
CA GLY A 322 -23.29 -5.48 3.07
C GLY A 322 -23.10 -6.99 3.25
N PRO A 323 -24.01 -7.65 3.99
CA PRO A 323 -23.99 -9.11 4.14
C PRO A 323 -24.13 -9.83 2.79
N GLY A 324 -23.27 -10.82 2.55
CA GLY A 324 -23.28 -11.64 1.34
C GLY A 324 -22.66 -11.01 0.10
N GLU A 325 -22.19 -9.76 0.17
CA GLU A 325 -21.55 -9.09 -0.97
C GLU A 325 -20.08 -9.48 -1.15
N VAL A 326 -19.64 -9.52 -2.40
CA VAL A 326 -18.26 -9.84 -2.78
C VAL A 326 -17.54 -8.61 -3.33
N SER A 327 -16.35 -8.35 -2.80
CA SER A 327 -15.45 -7.26 -3.20
C SER A 327 -14.16 -7.79 -3.82
N ILE A 328 -13.76 -7.25 -4.97
CA ILE A 328 -12.40 -7.40 -5.51
C ILE A 328 -11.63 -6.10 -5.28
N SER A 329 -10.51 -6.16 -4.57
CA SER A 329 -9.86 -4.98 -4.00
C SER A 329 -8.36 -4.94 -4.27
N ALA A 330 -7.86 -3.76 -4.63
CA ALA A 330 -6.45 -3.46 -4.74
C ALA A 330 -5.79 -3.13 -3.38
N SER A 331 -6.46 -3.43 -2.26
CA SER A 331 -5.95 -3.24 -0.89
C SER A 331 -5.13 -4.44 -0.40
N ASN A 332 -4.69 -4.44 0.86
CA ASN A 332 -3.76 -5.43 1.42
C ASN A 332 -4.38 -6.46 2.38
N ARG A 333 -5.64 -6.30 2.81
CA ARG A 333 -6.27 -7.17 3.82
C ARG A 333 -7.65 -7.64 3.44
N ASN A 334 -7.95 -8.91 3.68
CA ASN A 334 -9.22 -9.56 3.37
C ASN A 334 -9.84 -10.36 4.53
N PHE A 335 -9.48 -10.04 5.77
CA PHE A 335 -10.06 -10.67 6.95
C PHE A 335 -11.58 -10.44 7.03
N LYS A 336 -12.30 -11.32 7.75
CA LYS A 336 -13.75 -11.16 7.97
C LYS A 336 -14.06 -9.79 8.58
N GLY A 337 -15.03 -9.09 7.98
CA GLY A 337 -15.44 -7.75 8.42
C GLY A 337 -14.48 -6.62 8.06
N ARG A 338 -13.43 -6.89 7.25
CA ARG A 338 -12.41 -5.88 6.95
C ARG A 338 -12.95 -4.66 6.19
N GLN A 339 -13.85 -4.87 5.24
CA GLN A 339 -14.46 -3.80 4.42
C GLN A 339 -15.92 -3.50 4.79
N GLY A 340 -16.41 -4.01 5.93
CA GLY A 340 -17.80 -3.83 6.36
C GLY A 340 -18.35 -5.05 7.07
N SER A 341 -19.41 -5.63 6.53
CA SER A 341 -20.07 -6.81 7.10
C SER A 341 -19.10 -8.00 7.29
N PRO A 342 -19.15 -8.70 8.44
CA PRO A 342 -18.45 -9.98 8.62
C PRO A 342 -18.89 -11.10 7.67
N GLU A 343 -20.06 -10.95 7.05
CA GLU A 343 -20.62 -11.86 6.04
C GLU A 343 -20.24 -11.45 4.60
N GLY A 344 -19.50 -10.35 4.42
CA GLY A 344 -18.95 -9.97 3.13
C GLY A 344 -17.61 -10.67 2.84
N GLU A 345 -17.34 -10.90 1.56
CA GLU A 345 -16.10 -11.52 1.10
C GLU A 345 -15.21 -10.50 0.38
N VAL A 346 -13.91 -10.59 0.61
CA VAL A 346 -12.91 -9.71 -0.01
C VAL A 346 -11.85 -10.55 -0.70
N TYR A 347 -11.68 -10.33 -2.00
CA TYR A 347 -10.59 -10.85 -2.81
C TYR A 347 -9.58 -9.73 -3.03
N LEU A 348 -8.28 -10.03 -2.92
CA LEU A 348 -7.23 -9.03 -3.18
C LEU A 348 -6.58 -9.30 -4.52
N GLY A 349 -6.53 -8.31 -5.40
CA GLY A 349 -5.93 -8.44 -6.73
C GLY A 349 -5.15 -7.19 -7.14
N SER A 350 -4.43 -7.29 -8.26
CA SER A 350 -3.76 -6.14 -8.89
C SER A 350 -4.77 -5.14 -9.47
N PRO A 351 -4.37 -3.88 -9.73
CA PRO A 351 -5.20 -2.89 -10.43
C PRO A 351 -5.80 -3.42 -11.73
N ALA A 352 -5.01 -4.18 -12.50
CA ALA A 352 -5.43 -4.79 -13.75
C ALA A 352 -6.56 -5.82 -13.50
N THR A 353 -6.37 -6.74 -12.55
CA THR A 353 -7.38 -7.74 -12.17
C THR A 353 -8.65 -7.09 -11.63
N VAL A 354 -8.54 -6.04 -10.80
CA VAL A 354 -9.68 -5.29 -10.26
C VAL A 354 -10.47 -4.62 -11.38
N ALA A 355 -9.80 -3.95 -12.33
CA ALA A 355 -10.45 -3.27 -13.44
C ALA A 355 -11.11 -4.25 -14.42
N ALA A 356 -10.44 -5.37 -14.74
CA ALA A 356 -11.00 -6.44 -15.56
C ALA A 356 -12.25 -7.05 -14.92
N SER A 357 -12.20 -7.28 -13.60
CA SER A 357 -13.31 -7.85 -12.85
C SER A 357 -14.49 -6.86 -12.74
N ALA A 358 -14.20 -5.57 -12.55
CA ALA A 358 -15.22 -4.52 -12.57
C ALA A 358 -15.93 -4.43 -13.93
N LEU A 359 -15.18 -4.59 -15.01
CA LEU A 359 -15.70 -4.59 -16.37
C LEU A 359 -16.65 -5.78 -16.64
N ARG A 360 -16.30 -6.98 -16.15
CA ARG A 360 -17.09 -8.21 -16.41
C ARG A 360 -18.20 -8.46 -15.40
N GLY A 361 -18.07 -7.97 -14.17
CA GLY A 361 -18.99 -8.30 -13.07
C GLY A 361 -18.65 -9.57 -12.31
N GLU A 362 -17.48 -10.15 -12.58
CA GLU A 362 -16.95 -11.37 -11.97
C GLU A 362 -15.42 -11.33 -11.98
N ILE A 363 -14.77 -12.07 -11.08
CA ILE A 363 -13.31 -12.18 -11.05
C ILE A 363 -12.82 -12.66 -12.43
N THR A 364 -11.97 -11.86 -13.05
CA THR A 364 -11.54 -12.04 -14.45
C THR A 364 -10.03 -11.87 -14.55
N ASP A 365 -9.38 -12.76 -15.33
CA ASP A 365 -7.96 -12.61 -15.66
C ASP A 365 -7.79 -11.38 -16.56
N PRO A 366 -6.96 -10.40 -16.18
CA PRO A 366 -6.83 -9.17 -16.93
C PRO A 366 -6.29 -9.37 -18.35
N ARG A 367 -5.71 -10.53 -18.67
CA ARG A 367 -5.21 -10.87 -20.02
C ARG A 367 -6.36 -11.13 -21.02
N ASP A 368 -7.59 -11.32 -20.55
CA ASP A 368 -8.75 -11.66 -21.37
C ASP A 368 -9.61 -10.43 -21.81
N VAL A 369 -9.16 -9.18 -21.57
CA VAL A 369 -9.96 -7.93 -21.77
C VAL A 369 -9.26 -6.75 -22.44
#